data_AF-A0A932YGS8-F1
#
_entry.id   AF-A0A932YGS8-F1
#
_cell.length_a   1.000
_cell.length_b   1.000
_cell.length_c   1.000
_cell.angle_alpha   90.00
_cell.angle_beta   90.00
_cell.angle_gamma   90.00
#
_symmetry.space_group_name_H-M   'P 1'
#
loop_
_entity.id
_entity.type
_entity.pdbx_description
1 polymer ?
#
loop_
_entity_poly.entity_id
_entity_poly.type
_entity_poly.pdbx_seq_one_letter_code
_entity_poly.pdbx_strand_id
1 'polypeptide(L)'
;MPDGILQFLAGPFLIETPIIFSWAVFLFAFGVFIFPNSRFLKRLGGIYKTDTSNRPDRSDTSDGSTRLTTSRSDTSDTSYKPYAHFYFRLLAAAAAFRFFISFFETFLQYYVWKKNPLTEILLVQPLSADVPVPAFIRNIFFGNPRGYFFYYAWGHFFLNVFLSILSAIAFYYFLVFLRKYRARFFGEGEIVLGTLMAFLAGWPNVVLFVPLALILTVVISVVRSIFWNKNYTTLGLPFLVSGFATLAFGKLLIELFHLGALG
;
A
#
# COMPACT_ATOMS: atom_id res chain seq x y z
N MET A 1 -11.08 -26.29 -29.86
CA MET A 1 -10.48 -25.07 -30.42
C MET A 1 -10.82 -23.74 -29.71
N PRO A 2 -11.86 -23.56 -28.86
CA PRO A 2 -12.03 -22.29 -28.14
C PRO A 2 -11.01 -22.05 -27.00
N ASP A 3 -10.27 -23.08 -26.58
CA ASP A 3 -9.36 -23.00 -25.41
C ASP A 3 -8.06 -22.23 -25.67
N GLY A 4 -7.58 -22.18 -26.91
CA GLY A 4 -6.32 -21.49 -27.25
C GLY A 4 -6.42 -19.97 -27.20
N ILE A 5 -7.58 -19.41 -27.54
CA ILE A 5 -7.83 -17.96 -27.52
C ILE A 5 -7.82 -17.44 -26.08
N LEU A 6 -8.38 -18.21 -25.14
CA LEU A 6 -8.43 -17.81 -23.74
C LEU A 6 -7.04 -17.80 -23.10
N GLN A 7 -6.18 -18.77 -23.43
CA GLN A 7 -4.78 -18.78 -22.97
C GLN A 7 -3.96 -17.64 -23.57
N PHE A 8 -4.13 -17.37 -24.87
CA PHE A 8 -3.43 -16.28 -25.56
C PHE A 8 -3.81 -14.89 -25.00
N LEU A 9 -5.09 -14.67 -24.71
CA LEU A 9 -5.58 -13.39 -24.19
C LEU A 9 -5.33 -13.23 -22.68
N ALA A 10 -5.47 -14.29 -21.89
CA ALA A 10 -5.36 -14.20 -20.44
C ALA A 10 -3.91 -14.06 -19.97
N GLY A 11 -2.94 -14.69 -20.64
CA GLY A 11 -1.54 -14.71 -20.20
C GLY A 11 -0.94 -13.30 -20.03
N PRO A 12 -0.81 -12.51 -21.11
CA PRO A 12 -0.25 -11.17 -21.04
C PRO A 12 -1.08 -10.23 -20.15
N PHE A 13 -2.41 -10.35 -20.20
CA PHE A 13 -3.28 -9.50 -19.40
C PHE A 13 -3.08 -9.71 -17.90
N LEU A 14 -2.95 -10.95 -17.43
CA LEU A 14 -2.76 -11.26 -16.01
C LEU A 14 -1.42 -10.74 -15.49
N ILE A 15 -0.36 -10.87 -16.29
CA ILE A 15 0.99 -10.41 -15.92
C ILE A 15 1.01 -8.89 -15.71
N GLU A 16 0.35 -8.14 -16.61
CA GLU A 16 0.36 -6.67 -16.57
C GLU A 16 -0.70 -6.08 -15.61
N THR A 17 -1.75 -6.84 -15.26
CA THR A 17 -2.87 -6.34 -14.44
C THR A 17 -2.42 -5.78 -13.07
N PRO A 18 -1.55 -6.46 -12.29
CA PRO A 18 -1.04 -5.92 -11.03
C PRO A 18 -0.27 -4.60 -11.20
N ILE A 19 0.48 -4.46 -12.30
CA ILE A 19 1.29 -3.27 -12.59
C ILE A 19 0.38 -2.10 -12.94
N ILE A 20 -0.55 -2.29 -13.88
CA ILE A 20 -1.53 -1.27 -14.29
C ILE A 20 -2.35 -0.81 -13.09
N PHE A 21 -2.81 -1.75 -12.26
CA PHE A 21 -3.56 -1.41 -11.05
C PHE A 21 -2.71 -0.62 -10.06
N SER A 22 -1.45 -1.00 -9.84
CA SER A 22 -0.55 -0.27 -8.94
C SER A 22 -0.33 1.18 -9.42
N TRP A 23 -0.20 1.38 -10.74
CA TRP A 23 -0.16 2.71 -11.35
C TRP A 23 -1.46 3.50 -11.16
N ALA A 24 -2.62 2.87 -11.32
CA ALA A 24 -3.90 3.53 -11.08
C ALA A 24 -4.04 3.99 -9.62
N VAL A 25 -3.67 3.14 -8.65
CA VAL A 25 -3.68 3.49 -7.22
C VAL A 25 -2.69 4.62 -6.94
N PHE A 26 -1.49 4.56 -7.54
CA PHE A 26 -0.49 5.62 -7.42
C PHE A 26 -1.01 6.97 -7.94
N LEU A 27 -1.55 7.01 -9.16
CA LEU A 27 -2.09 8.23 -9.77
C LEU A 27 -3.24 8.81 -8.95
N PHE A 28 -4.07 7.94 -8.36
CA PHE A 28 -5.14 8.37 -7.47
C PHE A 28 -4.60 8.98 -6.18
N ALA A 29 -3.63 8.33 -5.52
CA ALA A 29 -2.96 8.86 -4.33
C ALA A 29 -2.26 10.20 -4.61
N PHE A 30 -1.57 10.30 -5.75
CA PHE A 30 -0.90 11.50 -6.23
C PHE A 30 -1.90 12.65 -6.48
N GLY A 31 -3.00 12.38 -7.19
CA GLY A 31 -4.05 13.38 -7.45
C GLY A 31 -4.67 13.94 -6.15
N VAL A 32 -4.90 13.07 -5.16
CA VAL A 32 -5.40 13.48 -3.84
C VAL A 32 -4.38 14.35 -3.10
N PHE A 33 -3.10 14.00 -3.18
CA PHE A 33 -2.03 14.76 -2.54
C PHE A 33 -1.84 16.15 -3.16
N ILE A 34 -1.87 16.26 -4.49
CA ILE A 34 -1.67 17.53 -5.20
C ILE A 34 -2.92 18.43 -5.13
N PHE A 35 -4.12 17.85 -5.14
CA PHE A 35 -5.39 18.59 -5.18
C PHE A 35 -6.28 18.32 -3.94
N PRO A 36 -5.82 18.68 -2.73
CA PRO A 36 -6.52 18.37 -1.48
C PRO A 36 -7.92 19.00 -1.37
N ASN A 37 -8.17 20.12 -2.06
CA ASN A 37 -9.45 20.84 -2.04
C ASN A 37 -10.35 20.55 -3.27
N SER A 38 -10.06 19.49 -4.03
CA SER A 38 -10.91 19.14 -5.16
C SER A 38 -12.34 18.83 -4.69
N ARG A 39 -13.35 19.34 -5.40
CA ARG A 39 -14.77 19.02 -5.10
C ARG A 39 -15.02 17.51 -5.12
N PHE A 40 -14.21 16.78 -5.87
CA PHE A 40 -14.20 15.31 -5.92
C PHE A 40 -13.92 14.69 -4.55
N LEU A 41 -12.91 15.16 -3.82
CA LEU A 41 -12.62 14.71 -2.46
C LEU A 41 -13.75 15.02 -1.49
N LYS A 42 -14.42 16.17 -1.63
CA LYS A 42 -15.61 16.51 -0.83
C LYS A 42 -16.77 15.55 -1.07
N ARG A 43 -16.94 15.06 -2.31
CA ARG A 43 -17.95 14.04 -2.65
C ARG A 43 -17.59 12.65 -2.10
N LEU A 44 -16.32 12.25 -2.18
CA LEU A 44 -15.86 10.97 -1.60
C LEU A 44 -15.86 10.98 -0.06
N GLY A 45 -15.63 12.15 0.53
CA GLY A 45 -15.65 12.38 1.98
C GLY A 45 -17.04 12.62 2.56
N GLY A 46 -18.12 12.56 1.76
CA GLY A 46 -19.51 12.86 2.11
C GLY A 46 -20.13 11.99 3.23
N ILE A 47 -19.33 11.21 3.95
CA ILE A 47 -19.70 10.47 5.16
C ILE A 47 -19.48 11.33 6.42
N TYR A 48 -18.68 12.38 6.36
CA TYR A 48 -18.61 13.35 7.46
C TYR A 48 -19.71 14.39 7.28
N LYS A 49 -20.96 14.03 7.59
CA LYS A 49 -21.92 15.02 8.07
C LYS A 49 -21.30 15.62 9.33
N THR A 50 -20.60 16.75 9.19
CA THR A 50 -20.38 17.64 10.32
C THR A 50 -21.77 17.97 10.83
N ASP A 51 -22.10 17.40 11.98
CA ASP A 51 -23.37 17.54 12.64
C ASP A 51 -23.43 18.97 13.20
N THR A 52 -23.63 19.94 12.33
CA THR A 52 -23.82 21.35 12.69
C THR A 52 -25.22 21.60 13.26
N SER A 53 -25.97 20.53 13.56
CA SER A 53 -27.37 20.61 14.02
C SER A 53 -27.52 20.88 15.51
N ASN A 54 -26.46 20.79 16.32
CA ASN A 54 -26.52 21.08 17.76
C ASN A 54 -25.81 22.38 18.12
N ARG A 55 -26.30 23.49 17.57
CA ARG A 55 -26.04 24.82 18.14
C ARG A 55 -27.17 25.07 19.15
N PRO A 56 -26.95 24.90 20.47
CA PRO A 56 -27.95 25.34 21.43
C PRO A 56 -28.12 26.85 21.24
N ASP A 57 -29.34 27.28 20.96
CA ASP A 57 -29.74 28.68 21.01
C ASP A 57 -29.41 29.20 22.41
N ARG A 58 -28.26 29.86 22.52
CA ARG A 58 -27.84 30.49 23.77
C ARG A 58 -28.59 31.80 23.84
N SER A 59 -29.75 31.76 24.49
CA SER A 59 -30.49 32.94 24.90
C SER A 59 -29.61 33.82 25.79
N ASP A 60 -29.48 35.08 25.38
CA ASP A 60 -28.72 36.11 26.07
C ASP A 60 -29.26 36.35 27.47
N THR A 61 -28.45 36.10 28.49
CA THR A 61 -28.61 36.72 29.81
C THR A 61 -27.31 37.45 30.13
N SER A 62 -27.41 38.77 29.97
CA SER A 62 -26.44 39.77 30.37
C SER A 62 -26.28 39.74 31.90
N ASP A 63 -25.11 39.34 32.40
CA ASP A 63 -24.68 39.80 33.72
C ASP A 63 -23.17 40.05 33.74
N GLY A 64 -22.82 41.22 34.28
CA GLY A 64 -21.48 41.79 34.23
C GLY A 64 -20.55 41.11 35.23
N SER A 65 -19.56 40.39 34.72
CA SER A 65 -18.42 39.96 35.53
C SER A 65 -17.16 39.90 34.67
N THR A 66 -16.24 40.82 34.92
CA THR A 66 -14.87 40.87 34.42
C THR A 66 -14.09 39.65 34.92
N ARG A 67 -14.20 38.52 34.22
CA ARG A 67 -13.23 37.42 34.32
C ARG A 67 -12.26 37.50 33.15
N LEU A 68 -10.99 37.65 33.48
CA LEU A 68 -9.84 37.29 32.64
C LEU A 68 -9.91 35.78 32.35
N THR A 69 -10.80 35.39 31.45
CA THR A 69 -10.81 34.06 30.88
C THR A 69 -9.73 34.05 29.81
N THR A 70 -8.59 33.47 30.15
CA THR A 70 -7.64 32.91 29.18
C THR A 70 -8.41 31.96 28.29
N SER A 71 -8.93 32.49 27.18
CA SER A 71 -9.58 31.77 26.09
C SER A 71 -8.52 30.89 25.43
N ARG A 72 -8.26 29.75 26.05
CA ARG A 72 -7.44 28.68 25.47
C ARG A 72 -8.32 27.99 24.44
N SER A 73 -8.25 28.48 23.23
CA SER A 73 -8.89 27.89 22.05
C SER A 73 -8.19 26.57 21.68
N ASP A 74 -8.40 25.52 22.48
CA ASP A 74 -7.92 24.15 22.21
C ASP A 74 -8.85 23.39 21.23
N THR A 75 -9.57 24.09 20.35
CA THR A 75 -10.51 23.49 19.39
C THR A 75 -9.93 23.20 18.00
N SER A 76 -8.60 23.25 17.81
CA SER A 76 -7.99 23.04 16.50
C SER A 76 -7.65 21.58 16.15
N ASP A 77 -7.88 20.60 17.03
CA ASP A 77 -7.22 19.28 16.88
C ASP A 77 -8.00 18.18 16.14
N THR A 78 -9.21 18.47 15.62
CA THR A 78 -10.06 17.42 14.99
C THR A 78 -10.29 17.57 13.48
N SER A 79 -9.92 18.69 12.86
CA SER A 79 -10.17 18.95 11.42
C SER A 79 -9.21 18.20 10.46
N TYR A 80 -8.34 17.38 11.02
CA TYR A 80 -7.07 16.98 10.44
C TYR A 80 -6.95 15.44 10.22
N LYS A 81 -8.05 14.71 10.47
CA LYS A 81 -8.13 13.25 10.24
C LYS A 81 -8.50 12.76 8.82
N PRO A 82 -8.97 13.56 7.84
CA PRO A 82 -9.60 12.98 6.64
C PRO A 82 -8.61 12.26 5.71
N TYR A 83 -7.38 12.76 5.57
CA TYR A 83 -6.40 12.18 4.64
C TYR A 83 -5.90 10.80 5.06
N ALA A 84 -5.67 10.59 6.36
CA ALA A 84 -5.23 9.30 6.88
C ALA A 84 -6.26 8.19 6.61
N HIS A 85 -7.55 8.48 6.83
CA HIS A 85 -8.63 7.53 6.54
C HIS A 85 -8.74 7.22 5.05
N PHE A 86 -8.57 8.24 4.19
CA PHE A 86 -8.59 8.04 2.75
C PHE A 86 -7.45 7.11 2.29
N TYR A 87 -6.20 7.42 2.66
CA TYR A 87 -5.06 6.59 2.27
C TYR A 87 -5.15 5.17 2.85
N PHE A 88 -5.72 5.01 4.05
CA PHE A 88 -5.93 3.69 4.63
C PHE A 88 -6.95 2.87 3.83
N ARG A 89 -8.06 3.48 3.41
CA ARG A 89 -9.04 2.82 2.52
C ARG A 89 -8.41 2.45 1.18
N LEU A 90 -7.55 3.31 0.64
CA LEU A 90 -6.84 3.05 -0.60
C LEU A 90 -5.83 1.89 -0.46
N LEU A 91 -5.11 1.83 0.66
CA LEU A 91 -4.24 0.70 1.02
C LEU A 91 -5.03 -0.60 1.18
N ALA A 92 -6.15 -0.57 1.90
CA ALA A 92 -7.02 -1.73 2.08
C ALA A 92 -7.60 -2.22 0.74
N ALA A 93 -8.05 -1.30 -0.12
CA ALA A 93 -8.52 -1.63 -1.46
C ALA A 93 -7.41 -2.24 -2.32
N ALA A 94 -6.18 -1.70 -2.25
CA ALA A 94 -5.04 -2.22 -2.98
C ALA A 94 -4.65 -3.63 -2.50
N ALA A 95 -4.67 -3.86 -1.18
CA ALA A 95 -4.43 -5.18 -0.59
C ALA A 95 -5.50 -6.20 -1.01
N ALA A 96 -6.78 -5.83 -0.91
CA ALA A 96 -7.89 -6.68 -1.31
C ALA A 96 -7.82 -7.04 -2.81
N PHE A 97 -7.47 -6.08 -3.67
CA PHE A 97 -7.29 -6.33 -5.09
C PHE A 97 -6.13 -7.31 -5.36
N ARG A 98 -4.99 -7.15 -4.68
CA ARG A 98 -3.86 -8.11 -4.83
C ARG A 98 -4.27 -9.51 -4.42
N PHE A 99 -4.98 -9.68 -3.31
CA PHE A 99 -5.53 -10.99 -2.93
C PHE A 99 -6.48 -11.55 -3.98
N PHE A 100 -7.40 -10.72 -4.48
CA PHE A 100 -8.35 -11.13 -5.53
C PHE A 100 -7.62 -11.65 -6.77
N ILE A 101 -6.59 -10.94 -7.25
CA ILE A 101 -5.79 -11.39 -8.39
C ILE A 101 -5.07 -12.71 -8.08
N SER A 102 -4.43 -12.85 -6.91
CA SER A 102 -3.76 -14.12 -6.54
C SER A 102 -4.74 -15.31 -6.49
N PHE A 103 -5.97 -15.10 -5.99
CA PHE A 103 -7.02 -16.12 -6.02
C PHE A 103 -7.45 -16.44 -7.46
N PHE A 104 -7.60 -15.41 -8.29
CA PHE A 104 -7.99 -15.58 -9.69
C PHE A 104 -6.91 -16.34 -10.49
N GLU A 105 -5.64 -16.00 -10.30
CA GLU A 105 -4.50 -16.73 -10.89
C GLU A 105 -4.46 -18.18 -10.42
N THR A 106 -4.67 -18.43 -9.13
CA THR A 106 -4.75 -19.80 -8.58
C THR A 106 -5.88 -20.59 -9.23
N PHE A 107 -7.05 -19.97 -9.41
CA PHE A 107 -8.20 -20.60 -10.05
C PHE A 107 -7.93 -20.92 -11.53
N LEU A 108 -7.34 -19.98 -12.27
CA LEU A 108 -6.98 -20.19 -13.67
C LEU A 108 -5.91 -21.27 -13.82
N GLN A 109 -4.90 -21.27 -12.96
CA GLN A 109 -3.87 -22.31 -12.93
C GLN A 109 -4.48 -23.69 -12.71
N TYR A 110 -5.38 -23.82 -11.74
CA TYR A 110 -6.11 -25.07 -11.49
C TYR A 110 -6.87 -25.54 -12.73
N TYR A 111 -7.59 -24.62 -13.38
CA TYR A 111 -8.39 -24.95 -14.57
C TYR A 111 -7.52 -25.39 -15.76
N VAL A 112 -6.41 -24.69 -16.00
CA VAL A 112 -5.45 -25.05 -17.05
C VAL A 112 -4.86 -26.42 -16.78
N TRP A 113 -4.43 -26.70 -15.53
CA TRP A 113 -3.85 -27.99 -15.18
C TRP A 113 -4.83 -29.15 -15.26
N LYS A 114 -6.10 -28.91 -14.89
CA LYS A 114 -7.16 -29.91 -14.95
C LYS A 114 -7.51 -30.34 -16.38
N LYS A 115 -7.30 -29.48 -17.37
CA LYS A 115 -7.65 -29.76 -18.78
C LYS A 115 -6.61 -30.60 -19.52
N ASN A 116 -5.37 -30.65 -19.04
CA ASN A 116 -4.29 -31.35 -19.70
C ASN A 116 -3.88 -32.57 -18.86
N PRO A 117 -4.00 -33.81 -19.39
CA PRO A 117 -3.68 -35.04 -18.65
C PRO A 117 -2.26 -35.05 -18.06
N LEU A 118 -1.29 -34.42 -18.74
CA LEU A 118 0.08 -34.35 -18.26
C LEU A 118 0.24 -33.45 -17.03
N THR A 119 -0.52 -32.36 -16.94
CA THR A 119 -0.48 -31.43 -15.80
C THR A 119 -1.46 -31.80 -14.71
N GLU A 120 -2.49 -32.59 -15.03
CA GLU A 120 -3.47 -33.07 -14.05
C GLU A 120 -2.80 -33.88 -12.94
N ILE A 121 -1.73 -34.61 -13.27
CA ILE A 121 -0.95 -35.36 -12.27
C ILE A 121 -0.41 -34.46 -11.15
N LEU A 122 -0.07 -33.20 -11.46
CA LEU A 122 0.43 -32.22 -10.49
C LEU A 122 -0.66 -31.77 -9.51
N LEU A 123 -1.94 -31.91 -9.85
CA LEU A 123 -3.05 -31.58 -8.96
C LEU A 123 -3.27 -32.62 -7.86
N VAL A 124 -2.83 -33.86 -8.09
CA VAL A 124 -3.02 -35.00 -7.18
C VAL A 124 -1.72 -35.49 -6.56
N GLN A 125 -0.60 -34.83 -6.86
CA GLN A 125 0.71 -35.17 -6.33
C GLN A 125 0.88 -34.63 -4.90
N PRO A 126 1.24 -35.48 -3.92
CA PRO A 126 1.61 -35.01 -2.59
C PRO A 126 2.93 -34.23 -2.64
N LEU A 127 3.13 -33.33 -1.69
CA LEU A 127 4.38 -32.56 -1.60
C LEU A 127 5.56 -33.48 -1.24
N SER A 128 6.64 -33.46 -2.04
CA SER A 128 7.84 -34.29 -1.79
C SER A 128 8.43 -34.05 -0.40
N ALA A 129 8.96 -35.10 0.24
CA ALA A 129 9.64 -35.03 1.54
C ALA A 129 10.87 -34.10 1.53
N ASP A 130 11.52 -33.96 0.37
CA ASP A 130 12.76 -33.19 0.22
C ASP A 130 12.55 -31.66 0.26
N VAL A 131 11.31 -31.20 0.10
CA VAL A 131 11.01 -29.76 0.14
C VAL A 131 11.21 -29.24 1.57
N PRO A 132 12.02 -28.18 1.78
CA PRO A 132 12.41 -27.68 3.11
C PRO A 132 11.27 -26.88 3.78
N VAL A 133 10.15 -27.54 4.04
CA VAL A 133 9.00 -26.99 4.76
C VAL A 133 8.97 -27.58 6.17
N PRO A 134 8.84 -26.75 7.23
CA PRO A 134 8.67 -27.25 8.59
C PRO A 134 7.55 -28.28 8.69
N ALA A 135 7.78 -29.37 9.41
CA ALA A 135 6.86 -30.51 9.50
C ALA A 135 5.44 -30.11 9.93
N PHE A 136 5.30 -29.15 10.85
CA PHE A 136 3.99 -28.67 11.29
C PHE A 136 3.20 -27.97 10.15
N ILE A 137 3.85 -27.12 9.35
CA ILE A 137 3.21 -26.45 8.21
C ILE A 137 2.84 -27.47 7.15
N ARG A 138 3.74 -28.42 6.89
CA ARG A 138 3.50 -29.54 5.97
C ARG A 138 2.24 -30.29 6.34
N ASN A 139 2.07 -30.68 7.61
CA ASN A 139 0.92 -31.48 8.03
C ASN A 139 -0.39 -30.70 7.99
N ILE A 140 -0.38 -29.40 8.32
CA ILE A 140 -1.60 -28.56 8.37
C ILE A 140 -2.07 -28.18 6.96
N PHE A 141 -1.15 -27.75 6.08
CA PHE A 141 -1.51 -27.14 4.79
C PHE A 141 -1.25 -28.06 3.59
N PHE A 142 -0.24 -28.93 3.66
CA PHE A 142 0.27 -29.68 2.51
C PHE A 142 0.18 -31.21 2.66
N GLY A 143 -0.42 -31.73 3.73
CA GLY A 143 -0.54 -33.17 4.01
C GLY A 143 -1.58 -33.89 3.15
N ASN A 144 -2.30 -33.15 2.29
CA ASN A 144 -3.33 -33.69 1.41
C ASN A 144 -2.72 -34.16 0.07
N PRO A 145 -3.43 -35.00 -0.72
CA PRO A 145 -3.01 -35.36 -2.07
C PRO A 145 -2.79 -34.17 -3.01
N ARG A 146 -3.35 -32.99 -2.68
CA ARG A 146 -3.16 -31.75 -3.45
C ARG A 146 -2.03 -30.86 -2.92
N GLY A 147 -1.16 -31.42 -2.06
CA GLY A 147 -0.12 -30.68 -1.36
C GLY A 147 0.83 -29.94 -2.29
N TYR A 148 1.21 -30.56 -3.42
CA TYR A 148 2.07 -29.91 -4.42
C TYR A 148 1.40 -28.67 -5.02
N PHE A 149 0.14 -28.76 -5.46
CA PHE A 149 -0.58 -27.62 -6.04
C PHE A 149 -0.71 -26.46 -5.05
N PHE A 150 -1.06 -26.74 -3.79
CA PHE A 150 -1.13 -25.68 -2.78
C PHE A 150 0.22 -25.03 -2.52
N TYR A 151 1.31 -25.81 -2.47
CA TYR A 151 2.66 -25.27 -2.32
C TYR A 151 3.04 -24.38 -3.51
N TYR A 152 2.73 -24.84 -4.73
CA TYR A 152 2.94 -24.08 -5.95
C TYR A 152 2.18 -22.74 -5.93
N ALA A 153 0.87 -22.78 -5.64
CA ALA A 153 0.02 -21.60 -5.61
C ALA A 153 0.45 -20.61 -4.50
N TRP A 154 0.80 -21.14 -3.32
CA TRP A 154 1.31 -20.35 -2.21
C TRP A 154 2.58 -19.60 -2.60
N GLY A 155 3.57 -20.31 -3.16
CA GLY A 155 4.87 -19.74 -3.53
C GLY A 155 4.78 -18.72 -4.66
N HIS A 156 3.99 -18.99 -5.70
CA HIS A 156 3.94 -18.13 -6.89
C HIS A 156 2.96 -16.96 -6.75
N PHE A 157 1.78 -17.18 -6.16
CA PHE A 157 0.71 -16.16 -6.20
C PHE A 157 0.57 -15.40 -4.89
N PHE A 158 0.69 -16.09 -3.74
CA PHE A 158 0.40 -15.48 -2.45
C PHE A 158 1.64 -14.91 -1.77
N LEU A 159 2.81 -15.55 -1.93
CA LEU A 159 4.03 -15.16 -1.24
C LEU A 159 4.36 -13.68 -1.46
N ASN A 160 4.29 -13.20 -2.70
CA ASN A 160 4.55 -11.79 -3.01
C ASN A 160 3.56 -10.84 -2.32
N VAL A 161 2.27 -11.21 -2.24
CA VAL A 161 1.26 -10.42 -1.53
C VAL A 161 1.59 -10.33 -0.04
N PHE A 162 1.92 -11.46 0.59
CA PHE A 162 2.29 -11.49 2.00
C PHE A 162 3.59 -10.73 2.29
N LEU A 163 4.62 -10.87 1.45
CA LEU A 163 5.88 -10.12 1.59
C LEU A 163 5.66 -8.61 1.38
N SER A 164 4.76 -8.22 0.48
CA SER A 164 4.38 -6.82 0.28
C SER A 164 3.64 -6.25 1.50
N ILE A 165 2.72 -7.01 2.10
CA ILE A 165 2.02 -6.60 3.33
C ILE A 165 3.00 -6.51 4.49
N LEU A 166 3.84 -7.52 4.68
CA LEU A 166 4.82 -7.57 5.76
C LEU A 166 5.81 -6.41 5.68
N SER A 167 6.34 -6.13 4.49
CA SER A 167 7.25 -5.01 4.28
C SER A 167 6.56 -3.65 4.49
N ALA A 168 5.30 -3.49 4.06
CA ALA A 168 4.52 -2.28 4.34
C ALA A 168 4.26 -2.10 5.86
N ILE A 169 3.94 -3.17 6.59
CA ILE A 169 3.76 -3.12 8.05
C ILE A 169 5.07 -2.76 8.75
N ALA A 170 6.19 -3.37 8.35
CA ALA A 170 7.51 -3.04 8.88
C ALA A 170 7.85 -1.57 8.64
N PHE A 171 7.58 -1.06 7.43
CA PHE A 171 7.79 0.34 7.09
C PHE A 171 6.85 1.28 7.86
N TYR A 172 5.59 0.90 8.08
CA TYR A 172 4.66 1.65 8.93
C TYR A 172 5.23 1.84 10.35
N TYR A 173 5.69 0.76 10.98
CA TYR A 173 6.29 0.84 12.32
C TYR A 173 7.57 1.67 12.32
N PHE A 174 8.39 1.56 11.28
CA PHE A 174 9.56 2.42 11.11
C PHE A 174 9.19 3.91 11.04
N LEU A 175 8.14 4.28 10.29
CA LEU A 175 7.67 5.67 10.22
C LEU A 175 7.06 6.14 11.55
N VAL A 176 6.31 5.29 12.25
CA VAL A 176 5.78 5.60 13.59
C VAL A 176 6.92 5.84 14.58
N PHE A 177 7.97 5.01 14.52
CA PHE A 177 9.17 5.19 15.33
C PHE A 177 9.87 6.52 15.01
N LEU A 178 10.09 6.84 13.73
CA LEU A 178 10.67 8.13 13.31
C LEU A 178 9.84 9.33 13.75
N ARG A 179 8.51 9.24 13.68
CA ARG A 179 7.61 10.30 14.14
C ARG A 179 7.79 10.62 15.62
N LYS A 180 8.09 9.61 16.45
CA LYS A 180 8.35 9.80 17.88
C LYS A 180 9.53 10.75 18.14
N TYR A 181 10.58 10.68 17.32
CA TYR A 181 11.77 11.54 17.47
C TYR A 181 11.64 12.88 16.75
N ARG A 182 10.93 12.92 15.63
CA ARG A 182 10.86 14.11 14.77
C ARG A 182 9.45 14.32 14.21
N ALA A 183 8.48 14.55 15.09
CA ALA A 183 7.07 14.78 14.72
C ALA A 183 6.88 15.89 13.67
N ARG A 184 7.80 16.86 13.62
CA ARG A 184 7.75 18.02 12.72
C ARG A 184 7.88 17.69 11.23
N PHE A 185 8.47 16.54 10.86
CA PHE A 185 8.60 16.15 9.45
C PHE A 185 7.36 15.41 8.91
N PHE A 186 6.42 15.07 9.79
CA PHE A 186 5.25 14.29 9.43
C PHE A 186 4.01 15.18 9.38
N GLY A 187 3.49 15.35 8.17
CA GLY A 187 2.12 15.80 7.95
C GLY A 187 1.11 14.70 8.28
N GLU A 188 -0.16 15.09 8.31
CA GLU A 188 -1.26 14.15 8.49
C GLU A 188 -1.38 13.20 7.32
N GLY A 189 -1.61 11.92 7.63
CA GLY A 189 -1.72 10.88 6.61
C GLY A 189 -0.41 10.53 5.92
N GLU A 190 0.70 11.27 6.12
CA GLU A 190 1.97 10.98 5.46
C GLU A 190 2.56 9.63 5.87
N ILE A 191 2.33 9.19 7.12
CA ILE A 191 2.70 7.82 7.54
C ILE A 191 1.95 6.79 6.69
N VAL A 192 0.65 6.98 6.51
CA VAL A 192 -0.20 6.05 5.75
C VAL A 192 0.13 6.13 4.26
N LEU A 193 0.45 7.32 3.74
CA LEU A 193 0.92 7.52 2.37
C LEU A 193 2.25 6.80 2.13
N GLY A 194 3.24 6.96 3.00
CA GLY A 194 4.52 6.24 2.90
C GLY A 194 4.33 4.72 2.97
N THR A 195 3.44 4.25 3.84
CA THR A 195 3.06 2.83 3.95
C THR A 195 2.40 2.33 2.66
N LEU A 196 1.49 3.12 2.08
CA LEU A 196 0.85 2.82 0.80
C LEU A 196 1.89 2.73 -0.32
N MET A 197 2.83 3.68 -0.40
CA MET A 197 3.89 3.65 -1.41
C MET A 197 4.81 2.44 -1.25
N ALA A 198 5.16 2.06 -0.01
CA ALA A 198 5.92 0.84 0.26
C ALA A 198 5.16 -0.43 -0.18
N PHE A 199 3.86 -0.50 0.10
CA PHE A 199 3.00 -1.60 -0.34
C PHE A 199 2.91 -1.69 -1.87
N LEU A 200 2.73 -0.54 -2.55
CA LEU A 200 2.65 -0.47 -4.01
C LEU A 200 3.98 -0.88 -4.65
N ALA A 201 5.11 -0.42 -4.12
CA ALA A 201 6.43 -0.87 -4.54
C ALA A 201 6.49 -2.41 -4.47
N GLY A 202 6.02 -3.00 -3.36
CA GLY A 202 5.96 -4.44 -3.18
C GLY A 202 7.34 -5.09 -3.03
N TRP A 203 7.38 -6.40 -2.84
CA TRP A 203 8.64 -7.14 -2.83
C TRP A 203 9.10 -7.44 -4.27
N PRO A 204 10.42 -7.35 -4.59
CA PRO A 204 11.54 -6.89 -3.75
C PRO A 204 11.82 -5.38 -3.84
N ASN A 205 11.08 -4.67 -4.70
CA ASN A 205 11.20 -3.23 -4.97
C ASN A 205 11.19 -2.32 -3.72
N VAL A 206 10.52 -2.73 -2.64
CA VAL A 206 10.49 -2.00 -1.36
C VAL A 206 11.90 -1.74 -0.81
N VAL A 207 12.84 -2.65 -1.07
CA VAL A 207 14.25 -2.53 -0.67
C VAL A 207 14.92 -1.32 -1.34
N LEU A 208 14.48 -0.95 -2.55
CA LEU A 208 14.95 0.24 -3.27
C LEU A 208 14.16 1.48 -2.86
N PHE A 209 12.85 1.33 -2.66
CA PHE A 209 11.97 2.42 -2.27
C PHE A 209 12.43 3.11 -0.98
N VAL A 210 12.76 2.33 0.07
CA VAL A 210 13.14 2.88 1.38
C VAL A 210 14.39 3.79 1.31
N PRO A 211 15.56 3.35 0.81
CA PRO A 211 16.73 4.22 0.71
C PRO A 211 16.48 5.39 -0.24
N LEU A 212 15.74 5.18 -1.34
CA LEU A 212 15.42 6.25 -2.27
C LEU A 212 14.56 7.34 -1.62
N ALA A 213 13.57 6.97 -0.82
CA ALA A 213 12.73 7.90 -0.06
C ALA A 213 13.57 8.72 0.93
N LEU A 214 14.53 8.09 1.61
CA LEU A 214 15.44 8.77 2.55
C LEU A 214 16.37 9.75 1.83
N ILE A 215 17.00 9.34 0.73
CA ILE A 215 17.86 10.20 -0.08
C ILE A 215 17.08 11.40 -0.61
N LEU A 216 15.89 11.17 -1.20
CA LEU A 216 15.03 12.23 -1.71
C LEU A 216 14.56 13.17 -0.62
N THR A 217 14.30 12.68 0.60
CA THR A 217 13.97 13.54 1.74
C THR A 217 15.09 14.52 2.04
N VAL A 218 16.34 14.04 2.08
CA VAL A 218 17.51 14.89 2.32
C VAL A 218 17.68 15.90 1.19
N VAL A 219 17.65 15.45 -0.07
CA VAL A 219 17.83 16.31 -1.25
C VAL A 219 16.76 17.40 -1.31
N ILE A 220 15.47 17.03 -1.16
CA ILE A 220 14.36 17.99 -1.18
C ILE A 220 14.48 18.96 -0.01
N SER A 221 14.92 18.50 1.16
CA SER A 221 15.12 19.36 2.32
C SER A 221 16.24 20.38 2.10
N VAL A 222 17.36 19.99 1.49
CA VAL A 222 18.47 20.90 1.16
C VAL A 222 18.04 21.93 0.13
N VAL A 223 17.43 21.49 -0.97
CA VAL A 223 16.91 22.38 -2.04
C VAL A 223 15.91 23.38 -1.45
N ARG A 224 14.96 22.92 -0.65
CA ARG A 224 13.95 23.80 -0.03
C ARG A 224 14.58 24.80 0.95
N SER A 225 15.61 24.38 1.69
CA SER A 225 16.34 25.27 2.59
C SER A 225 17.07 26.38 1.83
N ILE A 226 17.79 26.02 0.76
CA ILE A 226 18.61 26.97 -0.01
C ILE A 226 17.74 27.94 -0.82
N PHE A 227 16.73 27.45 -1.53
CA PHE A 227 15.97 28.27 -2.48
C PHE A 227 14.77 28.99 -1.86
N TRP A 228 14.17 28.45 -0.79
CA TRP A 228 12.93 28.99 -0.21
C TRP A 228 13.08 29.51 1.23
N ASN A 229 14.24 29.37 1.87
CA ASN A 229 14.45 29.73 3.28
C ASN A 229 13.40 29.11 4.22
N LYS A 230 12.83 27.95 3.85
CA LYS A 230 11.84 27.23 4.65
C LYS A 230 12.52 26.05 5.34
N ASN A 231 12.58 26.10 6.67
CA ASN A 231 13.24 25.09 7.50
C ASN A 231 12.47 23.77 7.66
N TYR A 232 11.27 23.64 7.07
CA TYR A 232 10.40 22.49 7.26
C TYR A 232 10.04 21.84 5.94
N THR A 233 10.36 20.56 5.82
CA THR A 233 10.05 19.73 4.67
C THR A 233 9.17 18.58 5.13
N THR A 234 8.04 18.38 4.46
CA THR A 234 7.14 17.27 4.76
C THR A 234 7.55 16.04 3.94
N LEU A 235 7.28 14.84 4.43
CA LEU A 235 7.77 13.59 3.83
C LEU A 235 6.92 13.10 2.65
N GLY A 236 5.73 13.67 2.45
CA GLY A 236 4.78 13.20 1.44
C GLY A 236 5.33 13.27 0.00
N LEU A 237 5.99 14.37 -0.37
CA LEU A 237 6.57 14.51 -1.71
C LEU A 237 7.73 13.53 -1.94
N PRO A 238 8.72 13.39 -1.04
CA PRO A 238 9.72 12.33 -1.14
C PRO A 238 9.11 10.92 -1.33
N PHE A 239 8.05 10.57 -0.60
CA PHE A 239 7.38 9.28 -0.75
C PHE A 239 6.74 9.08 -2.13
N LEU A 240 6.09 10.12 -2.68
CA LEU A 240 5.50 10.03 -4.02
C LEU A 240 6.55 9.92 -5.12
N VAL A 241 7.64 10.69 -5.04
CA VAL A 241 8.71 10.65 -6.04
C VAL A 241 9.47 9.32 -5.98
N SER A 242 9.76 8.82 -4.78
CA SER A 242 10.37 7.48 -4.62
C SER A 242 9.43 6.36 -5.06
N GLY A 243 8.13 6.45 -4.75
CA GLY A 243 7.12 5.51 -5.22
C GLY A 243 7.04 5.47 -6.74
N PHE A 244 6.98 6.64 -7.40
CA PHE A 244 7.00 6.75 -8.86
C PHE A 244 8.25 6.11 -9.45
N ALA A 245 9.43 6.49 -8.96
CA ALA A 245 10.70 6.00 -9.47
C ALA A 245 10.83 4.47 -9.30
N THR A 246 10.33 3.93 -8.18
CA THR A 246 10.34 2.49 -7.93
C THR A 246 9.36 1.75 -8.84
N LEU A 247 8.17 2.29 -9.09
CA LEU A 247 7.20 1.69 -10.00
C LEU A 247 7.66 1.74 -11.47
N ALA A 248 8.32 2.83 -11.88
CA ALA A 248 8.78 3.02 -13.25
C ALA A 248 10.07 2.26 -13.55
N PHE A 249 11.03 2.26 -12.62
CA PHE A 249 12.40 1.78 -12.86
C PHE A 249 12.78 0.59 -11.96
N GLY A 250 11.86 0.04 -11.17
CA GLY A 250 12.15 -1.01 -10.20
C GLY A 250 12.88 -2.21 -10.80
N LYS A 251 12.40 -2.72 -11.94
CA LYS A 251 13.05 -3.84 -12.64
C LYS A 251 14.50 -3.52 -13.04
N LEU A 252 14.72 -2.36 -13.67
CA LEU A 252 16.05 -1.91 -14.09
C LEU A 252 16.99 -1.73 -12.89
N LEU A 253 16.49 -1.18 -11.79
CA LEU A 253 17.26 -0.98 -10.57
C LEU A 253 17.62 -2.30 -9.90
N ILE A 254 16.69 -3.27 -9.82
CA ILE A 254 16.96 -4.61 -9.26
C ILE A 254 18.06 -5.30 -10.06
N GLU A 255 17.99 -5.25 -11.40
CA GLU A 255 18.99 -5.81 -12.29
C GLU A 255 20.35 -5.12 -12.10
N LEU A 256 20.37 -3.78 -12.04
CA LEU A 256 21.59 -2.99 -11.85
C LEU A 256 22.29 -3.31 -10.52
N PHE A 257 21.53 -3.46 -9.43
CA PHE A 257 22.07 -3.79 -8.11
C PHE A 257 22.30 -5.28 -7.89
N HIS A 258 22.11 -6.12 -8.92
CA HIS A 258 22.24 -7.58 -8.83
C HIS A 258 21.38 -8.20 -7.71
N LEU A 259 20.23 -7.58 -7.42
CA LEU A 259 19.28 -8.02 -6.40
C LEU A 259 18.34 -9.13 -6.93
N GLY A 260 18.64 -9.71 -8.10
CA GLY A 260 17.84 -10.77 -8.72
C GLY A 260 17.69 -12.02 -7.84
N ALA A 261 18.62 -12.26 -6.92
CA ALA A 261 18.50 -13.37 -5.95
C ALA A 261 17.33 -13.19 -4.95
N LEU A 262 16.73 -11.99 -4.87
CA LEU A 262 15.57 -11.70 -4.02
C LEU A 262 14.22 -11.83 -4.75
N GLY A 263 14.24 -11.95 -6.08
CA GLY A 263 13.07 -11.95 -6.96
C GLY A 263 12.64 -13.34 -7.40
#